data_AF-A0A359IGQ3-F1
#
_entry.id   AF-A0A359IGQ3-F1
#
_cell.length_a   1.000
_cell.length_b   1.000
_cell.length_c   1.000
_cell.angle_alpha   90.00
_cell.angle_beta   90.00
_cell.angle_gamma   90.00
#
_symmetry.space_group_name_H-M   'P 1'
#
loop_
_entity.id
_entity.type
_entity.pdbx_description
1 polymer ?
#
loop_
_entity_poly.entity_id
_entity_poly.type
_entity_poly.pdbx_seq_one_letter_code
_entity_poly.pdbx_strand_id
1 'polypeptide(L)'
;VSVTERTREIGIRKSIGARKRDIMNQFLLEALVLTELGALIGIVLGILAGNLVAVSMNVSGVFPIQWAIIGVIICSVIGVVFGTYPAVKAARLDPIEALRYE
;
A
#
# COMPACT_ATOMS: atom_id res chain seq x y z
N VAL A 1 3.77 1.06 -8.13
CA VAL A 1 5.02 1.85 -8.10
C VAL A 1 6.17 0.88 -7.95
N SER A 2 6.99 0.69 -8.98
CA SER A 2 8.10 -0.27 -8.88
C SER A 2 9.34 0.43 -8.32
N VAL A 3 9.96 -0.17 -7.29
CA VAL A 3 11.21 0.32 -6.69
C VAL A 3 12.32 0.42 -7.75
N THR A 4 12.24 -0.40 -8.81
CA THR A 4 13.20 -0.38 -9.93
C THR A 4 13.19 0.95 -10.68
N GLU A 5 12.04 1.60 -10.83
CA GLU A 5 11.90 2.89 -11.52
C GLU A 5 12.45 4.05 -10.68
N ARG A 6 12.51 3.90 -9.35
CA ARG A 6 12.97 4.93 -8.41
C ARG A 6 14.35 4.65 -7.81
N THR A 7 15.11 3.72 -8.39
CA THR A 7 16.45 3.32 -7.90
C THR A 7 17.40 4.53 -7.80
N ARG A 8 17.43 5.39 -8.82
CA ARG A 8 18.27 6.60 -8.87
C ARG A 8 17.89 7.61 -7.78
N GLU A 9 16.59 7.82 -7.54
CA GLU A 9 16.08 8.72 -6.50
C GLU A 9 16.49 8.24 -5.09
N ILE A 10 16.40 6.92 -4.84
CA ILE A 10 16.87 6.30 -3.59
C ILE A 10 18.38 6.48 -3.43
N GLY A 11 19.14 6.30 -4.52
CA GLY A 11 20.59 6.52 -4.56
C GLY A 11 20.96 7.94 -4.15
N ILE A 12 20.30 8.94 -4.74
CA ILE A 12 20.49 10.36 -4.41
C ILE A 12 20.17 10.64 -2.94
N ARG A 13 19.04 10.13 -2.43
CA ARG A 13 18.68 10.31 -1.00
C ARG A 13 19.72 9.70 -0.06
N LYS A 14 20.24 8.51 -0.36
CA LYS A 14 21.28 7.88 0.47
C LYS A 14 22.62 8.58 0.36
N SER A 15 23.00 9.10 -0.82
CA SER A 15 24.26 9.82 -0.99
C SER A 15 24.30 11.15 -0.23
N ILE A 16 23.13 11.77 0.00
CA ILE A 16 23.00 12.97 0.87
C ILE A 16 22.81 12.63 2.36
N GLY A 17 22.90 11.35 2.75
CA GLY A 17 22.91 10.93 4.15
C GLY A 17 21.59 10.36 4.71
N ALA A 18 20.58 10.09 3.86
CA ALA A 18 19.36 9.42 4.34
C ALA A 18 19.69 8.03 4.90
N ARG A 19 19.15 7.72 6.09
CA ARG A 19 19.35 6.43 6.74
C ARG A 19 18.48 5.36 6.06
N LYS A 20 18.88 4.10 6.19
CA LYS A 20 18.09 2.94 5.73
C LYS A 20 16.65 2.97 6.27
N ARG A 21 16.48 3.47 7.50
CA ARG A 21 15.18 3.60 8.18
C ARG A 21 14.27 4.64 7.51
N ASP A 22 14.83 5.73 7.01
CA ASP A 22 14.06 6.81 6.37
C ASP A 22 13.46 6.32 5.05
N ILE A 23 14.28 5.63 4.24
CA ILE A 23 13.83 4.99 3.00
C ILE A 23 12.79 3.90 3.29
N MET A 24 13.04 3.05 4.30
CA MET A 24 12.10 2.00 4.68
C MET A 24 10.73 2.58 5.04
N ASN A 25 10.71 3.59 5.91
CA ASN A 25 9.48 4.21 6.39
C ASN A 25 8.71 4.88 5.24
N GLN A 26 9.41 5.53 4.30
CA GLN A 26 8.77 6.14 3.14
C GLN A 26 8.02 5.10 2.29
N PHE A 27 8.69 4.00 1.91
CA PHE A 27 8.08 2.97 1.07
C PHE A 27 6.98 2.20 1.80
N LEU A 28 7.16 1.94 3.10
CA LEU A 28 6.13 1.33 3.94
C LEU A 28 4.88 2.20 4.02
N LEU A 29 5.05 3.51 4.20
CA LEU A 29 3.94 4.45 4.28
C LEU A 29 3.24 4.59 2.93
N GLU A 30 3.98 4.62 1.82
CA GLU A 30 3.41 4.63 0.46
C GLU A 30 2.58 3.35 0.21
N ALA A 31 3.11 2.18 0.61
CA ALA A 31 2.37 0.91 0.51
C ALA A 31 1.10 0.92 1.38
N LEU A 32 1.21 1.34 2.64
CA LEU A 32 0.08 1.42 3.56
C LEU A 32 -1.01 2.37 3.07
N VAL A 33 -0.64 3.56 2.62
CA VAL A 33 -1.59 4.54 2.08
C VAL A 33 -2.31 3.97 0.86
N LEU A 34 -1.59 3.31 -0.06
CA LEU A 34 -2.20 2.69 -1.22
C LEU A 34 -3.16 1.55 -0.84
N THR A 35 -2.80 0.69 0.12
CA THR A 35 -3.67 -0.40 0.56
C THR A 35 -4.89 0.08 1.33
N GLU A 36 -4.75 1.09 2.18
CA GLU A 36 -5.86 1.68 2.94
C GLU A 36 -6.83 2.43 2.01
N LEU A 37 -6.32 3.18 1.03
CA LEU A 37 -7.17 3.80 0.02
C LEU A 37 -7.91 2.74 -0.81
N GLY A 38 -7.24 1.66 -1.18
CA GLY A 38 -7.86 0.52 -1.85
C GLY A 38 -8.97 -0.13 -1.01
N ALA A 39 -8.72 -0.33 0.29
CA ALA A 39 -9.71 -0.87 1.22
C ALA A 39 -10.94 0.03 1.35
N LEU A 40 -10.72 1.34 1.51
CA LEU A 40 -11.80 2.33 1.65
C LEU A 40 -12.66 2.38 0.37
N ILE A 41 -12.03 2.41 -0.80
CA ILE A 41 -12.74 2.36 -2.09
C ILE A 41 -13.49 1.04 -2.23
N GLY A 42 -12.87 -0.08 -1.86
CA GLY A 42 -13.50 -1.40 -1.90
C GLY A 42 -14.75 -1.50 -1.02
N ILE A 43 -14.71 -0.92 0.19
CA ILE A 43 -15.87 -0.85 1.09
C ILE A 43 -16.99 -0.02 0.47
N VAL A 44 -16.68 1.18 -0.05
CA VAL A 44 -17.67 2.05 -0.69
C VAL A 44 -18.32 1.34 -1.88
N LEU A 45 -17.53 0.73 -2.77
CA LEU A 45 -18.04 -0.02 -3.91
C LEU A 45 -18.85 -1.24 -3.48
N GLY A 46 -18.42 -1.96 -2.43
CA GLY A 46 -19.14 -3.10 -1.89
C GLY A 46 -20.52 -2.70 -1.33
N ILE A 47 -20.62 -1.58 -0.63
CA ILE A 47 -21.89 -1.02 -0.14
C ILE A 47 -22.81 -0.64 -1.29
N LEU A 48 -22.27 0.07 -2.30
CA LEU A 48 -23.06 0.53 -3.44
C LEU A 48 -23.59 -0.65 -4.25
N ALA A 49 -22.72 -1.60 -4.61
CA ALA A 49 -23.11 -2.80 -5.34
C ALA A 49 -24.07 -3.68 -4.53
N GLY A 50 -23.80 -3.87 -3.23
CA GLY A 50 -24.66 -4.65 -2.33
C GLY A 50 -26.06 -4.05 -2.21
N ASN A 51 -26.17 -2.73 -2.05
CA ASN A 51 -27.48 -2.06 -2.01
C ASN A 51 -28.21 -2.11 -3.35
N LEU A 52 -27.49 -2.00 -4.48
CA LEU A 52 -28.11 -2.09 -5.80
C LEU A 52 -28.77 -3.46 -6.02
N VAL A 53 -28.11 -4.53 -5.57
CA VAL A 53 -28.64 -5.90 -5.61
C VAL A 53 -29.77 -6.09 -4.60
N ALA A 54 -29.65 -5.52 -3.39
CA ALA A 54 -30.70 -5.61 -2.38
C ALA A 54 -32.02 -4.97 -2.85
N VAL A 55 -31.94 -3.80 -3.51
CA VAL A 55 -33.10 -3.11 -4.10
C VAL A 55 -33.74 -3.95 -5.21
N SER A 56 -32.96 -4.59 -6.08
CA SER A 56 -33.52 -5.43 -7.15
C SER A 56 -34.21 -6.70 -6.62
N MET A 57 -33.77 -7.20 -5.47
CA MET A 57 -34.34 -8.39 -4.82
C MET A 57 -35.41 -8.07 -3.76
N ASN A 58 -35.76 -6.80 -3.52
CA ASN A 58 -36.67 -6.35 -2.44
C ASN A 58 -36.24 -6.81 -1.03
N VAL A 59 -34.94 -7.02 -0.82
CA VAL A 59 -34.39 -7.39 0.49
C VAL A 59 -33.82 -6.14 1.17
N SER A 60 -33.94 -6.04 2.49
CA SER A 60 -33.32 -4.94 3.23
C SER A 60 -31.79 -4.99 3.09
N GLY A 61 -31.21 -3.93 2.51
CA GLY A 61 -29.76 -3.74 2.49
C GLY A 61 -29.24 -3.54 3.91
N VAL A 62 -28.42 -4.46 4.40
CA VAL A 62 -27.75 -4.36 5.70
C VAL A 62 -26.28 -4.12 5.44
N PHE A 63 -25.70 -3.09 6.08
CA PHE A 63 -24.26 -2.87 6.04
C PHE A 63 -23.56 -3.72 7.10
N PRO A 64 -22.77 -4.74 6.71
CA PRO A 64 -22.09 -5.59 7.67
C PRO A 64 -20.82 -4.91 8.20
N ILE A 65 -20.96 -4.08 9.24
CA ILE A 65 -19.83 -3.36 9.88
C ILE A 65 -18.72 -4.33 10.30
N GLN A 66 -19.06 -5.51 10.81
CA GLN A 66 -18.07 -6.53 11.22
C GLN A 66 -17.18 -6.97 10.05
N TRP A 67 -17.78 -7.26 8.89
CA TRP A 67 -17.05 -7.69 7.70
C TRP A 67 -16.22 -6.54 7.09
N ALA A 68 -16.70 -5.30 7.18
CA ALA A 68 -15.92 -4.13 6.78
C ALA A 68 -14.65 -3.98 7.64
N ILE A 69 -14.77 -4.10 8.98
CA ILE A 69 -13.61 -4.02 9.90
C ILE A 69 -12.61 -5.14 9.61
N ILE A 70 -13.09 -6.37 9.42
CA ILE A 70 -12.23 -7.51 9.07
C ILE A 70 -11.50 -7.26 7.74
N GLY A 71 -12.21 -6.71 6.74
CA GLY A 71 -11.63 -6.35 5.45
C GLY A 71 -10.50 -5.34 5.58
N VAL A 72 -10.70 -4.27 6.36
CA VAL A 72 -9.64 -3.28 6.64
C VAL A 72 -8.44 -3.95 7.30
N ILE A 73 -8.64 -4.74 8.36
CA ILE A 73 -7.54 -5.43 9.06
C ILE A 73 -6.73 -6.31 8.10
N ILE A 74 -7.40 -7.09 7.25
CA ILE A 74 -6.73 -7.95 6.27
C ILE A 74 -5.94 -7.09 5.27
N CYS A 75 -6.52 -6.01 4.75
CA CYS A 75 -5.84 -5.09 3.85
C CYS A 75 -4.61 -4.44 4.51
N SER A 76 -4.70 -4.00 5.77
CA SER A 76 -3.56 -3.46 6.50
C SER A 76 -2.44 -4.49 6.67
N VAL A 77 -2.79 -5.75 7.01
CA VAL A 77 -1.81 -6.84 7.13
C VAL A 77 -1.12 -7.11 5.79
N ILE A 78 -1.87 -7.18 4.70
CA ILE A 78 -1.33 -7.33 3.35
C ILE A 78 -0.41 -6.15 3.01
N GLY A 79 -0.84 -4.91 3.27
CA GLY A 79 -0.05 -3.71 3.02
C GLY A 79 1.28 -3.69 3.77
N VAL A 80 1.28 -4.09 5.05
CA VAL A 80 2.53 -4.22 5.83
C VAL A 80 3.40 -5.34 5.28
N VAL A 81 2.87 -6.54 5.05
CA VAL A 81 3.65 -7.70 4.60
C VAL A 81 4.28 -7.43 3.23
N PHE A 82 3.47 -7.03 2.25
CA PHE A 82 3.93 -6.79 0.89
C PHE A 82 4.64 -5.45 0.72
N GLY A 83 4.44 -4.48 1.61
CA GLY A 83 5.20 -3.23 1.64
C GLY A 83 6.59 -3.39 2.28
N THR A 84 6.73 -4.27 3.28
CA THR A 84 8.00 -4.48 4.00
C THR A 84 9.07 -5.07 3.10
N TYR A 85 8.74 -6.10 2.31
CA TYR A 85 9.72 -6.73 1.41
C TYR A 85 10.41 -5.75 0.43
N PRO A 86 9.67 -4.98 -0.39
CA PRO A 86 10.27 -4.01 -1.30
C PRO A 86 10.94 -2.85 -0.55
N ALA A 87 10.40 -2.41 0.59
CA ALA A 87 11.02 -1.36 1.41
C ALA A 87 12.40 -1.78 1.95
N VAL A 88 12.53 -3.03 2.41
CA VAL A 88 13.82 -3.60 2.86
C VAL A 88 14.80 -3.67 1.68
N LYS A 89 14.34 -4.12 0.51
CA LYS A 89 15.16 -4.18 -0.71
C LYS A 89 15.66 -2.79 -1.10
N ALA A 90 14.79 -1.78 -1.12
CA ALA A 90 15.14 -0.38 -1.38
C ALA A 90 16.15 0.18 -0.36
N ALA A 91 15.94 -0.11 0.93
CA ALA A 91 16.78 0.35 2.02
C ALA A 91 18.20 -0.26 2.00
N ARG A 92 18.38 -1.44 1.40
CA ARG A 92 19.69 -2.11 1.28
C ARG A 92 20.50 -1.75 0.03
N LEU A 93 19.90 -1.07 -0.94
CA LEU A 93 20.55 -0.69 -2.20
C LEU A 93 21.77 0.23 -2.00
N ASP A 94 22.92 -0.09 -2.57
CA ASP A 94 24.12 0.74 -2.41
C ASP A 94 24.04 2.00 -3.28
N PRO A 95 24.35 3.21 -2.75
CA PRO A 95 24.22 4.45 -3.50
C PRO A 95 25.11 4.48 -4.75
N ILE A 96 26.27 3.84 -4.69
CA ILE A 96 27.22 3.75 -5.82
C ILE A 96 26.60 2.90 -6.94
N GLU A 97 25.99 1.76 -6.63
CA GLU A 97 25.28 0.95 -7.63
C GLU A 97 24.05 1.71 -8.17
N ALA A 98 23.27 2.34 -7.29
CA ALA A 98 22.07 3.09 -7.65
C ALA A 98 22.31 4.22 -8.66
N LEU A 99 23.49 4.85 -8.61
CA LEU A 99 23.90 5.96 -9.47
C LEU A 99 24.69 5.50 -10.71
N ARG A 100 25.17 4.26 -10.71
CA ARG A 100 25.93 3.65 -11.82
C ARG A 100 25.03 2.97 -12.86
N TYR A 101 23.75 2.77 -12.54
CA TYR A 101 22.74 2.39 -13.53
C TYR A 101 22.47 3.56 -14.48
N GLU A 102 22.82 3.36 -15.77
CA GLU A 102 22.08 3.94 -16.90
C GLU A 102 20.73 3.21 -17.04
#